data_AF-A0A2N9NEK1-F1
#
_entry.id   AF-A0A2N9NEK1-F1
#
_cell.length_a   1.000
_cell.length_b   1.000
_cell.length_c   1.000
_cell.angle_alpha   90.00
_cell.angle_beta   90.00
_cell.angle_gamma   90.00
#
_symmetry.space_group_name_H-M   'P 1'
#
loop_
_entity.id
_entity.type
_entity.pdbx_description
1 polymer ?
#
loop_
_entity_poly.entity_id
_entity_poly.type
_entity_poly.pdbx_seq_one_letter_code
_entity_poly.pdbx_strand_id
1 'polypeptide(L)'
;MNLLNPPVVPPKTYFWVWFALLLLLLLNWGLAQFNLGPFNLVATLAIPFVQMLLMLLYLMHVRYNAPLTRVFVAAGFIWLAIMADLTLSDYLTRGSVPGTLRKSWEHGAWPPTTTQAPARANS
;
A
#
# COMPACT_ATOMS: atom_id res chain seq x y z
N MET A 1 3.40 -46.52 -28.52
CA MET A 1 2.42 -45.84 -27.64
C MET A 1 3.00 -45.79 -26.24
N ASN A 2 3.73 -44.71 -25.90
CA ASN A 2 4.36 -44.49 -24.59
C ASN A 2 3.91 -43.11 -24.05
N LEU A 3 2.59 -42.84 -24.12
CA LEU A 3 1.98 -41.51 -23.92
C LEU A 3 1.23 -41.37 -22.58
N LEU A 4 1.36 -42.35 -21.67
CA LEU A 4 0.57 -42.45 -20.43
C LEU A 4 1.37 -42.17 -19.14
N ASN A 5 2.60 -41.68 -19.23
CA ASN A 5 3.38 -41.34 -18.04
C ASN A 5 3.98 -39.93 -18.17
N PRO A 6 3.23 -38.86 -17.82
CA PRO A 6 3.82 -37.54 -17.70
C PRO A 6 4.92 -37.58 -16.62
N PRO A 7 6.10 -36.98 -16.84
CA PRO A 7 7.12 -36.88 -15.81
C PRO A 7 6.53 -36.18 -14.57
N VAL A 8 6.32 -36.94 -13.51
CA VAL A 8 5.72 -36.44 -12.28
C VAL A 8 6.77 -35.62 -11.54
N VAL A 9 6.64 -34.29 -11.62
CA VAL A 9 7.54 -33.35 -10.94
C VAL A 9 7.49 -33.63 -9.43
N PRO A 10 8.63 -33.79 -8.74
CA PRO A 10 8.65 -34.30 -7.38
C PRO A 10 7.87 -33.38 -6.41
N PRO A 11 6.87 -33.90 -5.67
CA PRO A 11 6.01 -33.10 -4.79
C PRO A 11 6.75 -32.52 -3.58
N LYS A 12 7.98 -33.00 -3.29
CA LYS A 12 8.80 -32.55 -2.16
C LYS A 12 9.13 -31.05 -2.21
N THR A 13 9.29 -30.46 -3.38
CA THR A 13 9.61 -29.03 -3.52
C THR A 13 8.44 -28.15 -3.08
N TYR A 14 7.20 -28.54 -3.40
CA TYR A 14 6.01 -27.80 -2.98
C TYR A 14 5.81 -27.82 -1.47
N PHE A 15 6.15 -28.93 -0.82
CA PHE A 15 5.99 -29.09 0.63
C PHE A 15 6.96 -28.17 1.41
N TRP A 16 8.21 -28.05 0.95
CA TRP A 16 9.19 -27.14 1.55
C TRP A 16 8.79 -25.66 1.41
N VAL A 17 8.24 -25.28 0.26
CA VAL A 17 7.72 -23.93 0.02
C VAL A 17 6.53 -23.64 0.93
N TRP A 18 5.57 -24.55 0.99
CA TRP A 18 4.41 -24.42 1.86
C TRP A 18 4.82 -24.24 3.33
N PHE A 19 5.80 -25.01 3.79
CA PHE A 19 6.32 -24.90 5.15
C PHE A 19 7.03 -23.57 5.40
N ALA A 20 7.87 -23.11 4.46
CA ALA A 20 8.53 -21.81 4.55
C ALA A 20 7.51 -20.66 4.65
N LEU A 21 6.42 -20.73 3.89
CA LEU A 21 5.34 -19.75 3.92
C LEU A 21 4.60 -19.75 5.26
N LEU A 22 4.30 -20.91 5.83
CA LEU A 22 3.69 -21.00 7.15
C LEU A 22 4.60 -20.43 8.24
N LEU A 23 5.90 -20.68 8.15
CA LEU A 23 6.88 -20.10 9.08
C LEU A 23 6.89 -18.57 9.00
N LEU A 24 6.92 -18.01 7.79
CA LEU A 24 6.86 -16.55 7.59
C LEU A 24 5.54 -15.96 8.09
N LEU A 25 4.42 -16.66 7.92
CA LEU A 25 3.12 -16.25 8.43
C LEU A 25 3.10 -16.21 9.96
N LEU A 26 3.58 -17.28 10.60
CA LEU A 26 3.69 -17.36 12.05
C LEU A 26 4.63 -16.30 12.60
N LEU A 27 5.72 -16.01 11.90
CA LEU A 27 6.65 -14.94 12.26
C LEU A 27 5.97 -13.57 12.19
N ASN A 28 5.16 -13.33 11.16
CA ASN A 28 4.40 -12.08 10.99
C ASN A 28 3.35 -11.91 12.09
N TRP A 29 2.59 -12.97 12.39
CA TRP A 29 1.64 -12.98 13.50
C TRP A 29 2.34 -12.76 14.85
N GLY A 30 3.47 -13.44 15.07
CA GLY A 30 4.28 -13.28 16.28
C GLY A 30 4.81 -11.86 16.44
N LEU A 31 5.28 -11.24 15.37
CA LEU A 31 5.74 -9.86 15.39
C LEU A 31 4.63 -8.89 15.80
N ALA A 32 3.39 -9.12 15.36
CA ALA A 32 2.24 -8.32 15.76
C ALA A 32 1.91 -8.42 17.26
N GLN A 33 2.33 -9.49 17.93
CA GLN A 33 2.16 -9.64 19.38
C GLN A 33 3.24 -8.90 20.18
N PHE A 34 4.40 -8.61 19.59
CA PHE A 34 5.51 -7.91 20.25
C PHE A 34 5.57 -6.44 19.81
N ASN A 35 5.27 -5.53 20.73
CA ASN A 35 5.32 -4.10 20.46
C ASN A 35 6.78 -3.60 20.49
N LEU A 36 7.47 -3.63 19.35
CA LEU A 36 8.88 -3.26 19.17
C LEU A 36 9.13 -1.72 19.22
N GLY A 37 8.20 -0.95 19.77
CA GLY A 37 8.30 0.51 19.85
C GLY A 37 8.41 1.16 18.46
N PRO A 38 9.28 2.18 18.25
CA PRO A 38 9.36 2.92 16.99
C PRO A 38 9.82 2.07 15.78
N PHE A 39 10.47 0.93 16.00
CA PHE A 39 10.88 0.02 14.93
C PHE A 39 9.76 -0.93 14.48
N ASN A 40 8.60 -0.93 15.15
CA ASN A 40 7.48 -1.80 14.82
C ASN A 40 6.99 -1.54 13.39
N LEU A 41 6.83 -0.27 12.99
CA LEU A 41 6.36 0.09 11.64
C LEU A 41 7.26 -0.49 10.53
N VAL A 42 8.59 -0.37 10.69
CA VAL A 42 9.55 -0.87 9.69
C VAL A 42 9.50 -2.39 9.62
N ALA A 43 9.46 -3.06 10.76
CA ALA A 43 9.42 -4.52 10.83
C ALA A 43 8.09 -5.09 10.31
N THR A 44 6.96 -4.44 10.65
CA THR A 44 5.62 -4.78 10.15
C THR A 44 5.51 -4.63 8.64
N LEU A 45 6.25 -3.71 8.00
CA LEU A 45 6.24 -3.55 6.53
C LEU A 45 7.27 -4.45 5.83
N ALA A 46 8.45 -4.64 6.41
CA ALA A 46 9.52 -5.42 5.80
C ALA A 46 9.19 -6.92 5.70
N ILE A 47 8.58 -7.51 6.74
CA ILE A 47 8.27 -8.95 6.76
C ILE A 47 7.25 -9.34 5.68
N PRO A 48 6.08 -8.67 5.54
CA PRO A 48 5.17 -8.93 4.43
C PRO A 48 5.81 -8.74 3.07
N PHE A 49 6.72 -7.76 2.93
CA PHE A 49 7.40 -7.52 1.65
C PHE A 49 8.26 -8.72 1.23
N VAL A 50 9.03 -9.30 2.17
CA VAL A 50 9.82 -10.52 1.92
C VAL A 50 8.90 -11.72 1.64
N GLN A 51 7.77 -11.82 2.35
CA GLN A 51 6.78 -12.87 2.11
C GLN A 51 6.18 -12.81 0.70
N MET A 52 5.87 -11.61 0.20
CA MET A 52 5.36 -11.39 -1.15
C MET A 52 6.41 -11.78 -2.21
N LEU A 53 7.69 -11.49 -1.96
CA LEU A 53 8.78 -11.88 -2.85
C LEU A 53 8.94 -13.41 -2.92
N LEU A 54 8.91 -14.09 -1.78
CA LEU A 54 8.98 -15.56 -1.70
C LEU A 54 7.79 -16.24 -2.39
N MET A 55 6.58 -15.72 -2.19
CA MET A 55 5.37 -16.20 -2.87
C MET A 55 5.52 -16.09 -4.40
N LEU A 56 5.98 -14.95 -4.91
CA LEU A 56 6.20 -14.72 -6.34
C LEU A 56 7.20 -15.72 -6.94
N LEU A 57 8.30 -16.01 -6.23
CA LEU A 57 9.37 -16.87 -6.72
C LEU A 57 8.98 -18.35 -6.72
N TYR A 58 8.30 -18.82 -5.66
CA TYR A 58 8.12 -20.25 -5.43
C TYR A 58 6.70 -20.78 -5.68
N LEU A 59 5.64 -20.07 -5.31
CA LEU A 59 4.27 -20.58 -5.49
C LEU A 59 3.82 -20.54 -6.95
N MET A 60 4.27 -19.53 -7.72
CA MET A 60 3.89 -19.40 -9.12
C MET A 60 4.78 -20.17 -10.10
N HIS A 61 5.70 -21.03 -9.63
CA HIS A 61 6.57 -21.86 -10.48
C HIS A 61 7.22 -21.06 -11.65
N VAL A 62 7.42 -19.75 -11.47
CA VAL A 62 7.85 -18.78 -12.50
C VAL A 62 9.25 -19.13 -13.00
N ARG A 63 10.06 -19.76 -12.15
CA ARG A 63 11.40 -20.23 -12.51
C ARG A 63 11.39 -21.45 -13.42
N TYR A 64 10.30 -22.23 -13.46
CA TYR A 64 10.32 -23.57 -14.02
C TYR A 64 9.50 -23.79 -15.29
N ASN A 65 8.41 -23.06 -15.58
CA ASN A 65 7.55 -23.47 -16.73
C ASN A 65 7.00 -22.38 -17.67
N ALA A 66 7.04 -21.07 -17.39
CA ALA A 66 6.59 -20.10 -18.40
C ALA A 66 7.26 -18.72 -18.26
N PRO A 67 8.07 -18.27 -19.25
CA PRO A 67 8.63 -16.92 -19.26
C PRO A 67 7.54 -15.84 -19.34
N LEU A 68 6.36 -16.17 -19.87
CA LEU A 68 5.23 -15.25 -20.03
C LEU A 68 4.65 -14.79 -18.67
N THR A 69 4.49 -15.71 -17.72
CA THR A 69 3.99 -15.40 -16.37
C THR A 69 4.93 -14.43 -15.63
N ARG A 70 6.24 -14.53 -15.87
CA ARG A 70 7.24 -13.65 -15.27
C ARG A 70 7.10 -12.20 -15.76
N VAL A 71 6.76 -12.01 -17.02
CA VAL A 71 6.55 -10.69 -17.63
C VAL A 71 5.28 -10.04 -17.08
N PHE A 72 4.16 -10.76 -16.99
CA PHE A 72 2.92 -10.22 -16.44
C PHE A 72 3.05 -9.85 -14.97
N VAL A 73 3.75 -10.66 -14.17
CA VAL A 73 4.03 -10.37 -12.76
C VAL A 73 4.89 -9.12 -12.62
N ALA A 74 5.96 -8.99 -13.41
CA ALA A 74 6.81 -7.80 -13.41
C ALA A 74 6.03 -6.55 -13.87
N ALA A 75 5.22 -6.67 -14.93
CA ALA A 75 4.38 -5.59 -15.44
C ALA A 75 3.34 -5.14 -14.40
N GLY A 76 2.70 -6.08 -13.70
CA GLY A 76 1.77 -5.79 -12.61
C GLY A 76 2.43 -5.03 -11.46
N PHE A 77 3.65 -5.42 -11.06
CA PHE A 77 4.42 -4.73 -10.02
C PHE A 77 4.85 -3.32 -10.44
N ILE A 78 5.31 -3.15 -11.68
CA ILE A 78 5.68 -1.85 -12.25
C ILE A 78 4.44 -0.94 -12.29
N TRP A 79 3.31 -1.46 -12.80
CA TRP A 79 2.06 -0.72 -12.86
C TRP A 79 1.56 -0.30 -11.46
N LEU A 80 1.60 -1.22 -10.50
CA LEU A 80 1.23 -0.94 -9.10
C LEU A 80 2.12 0.15 -8.50
N ALA A 81 3.43 0.07 -8.71
CA ALA A 81 4.39 1.07 -8.22
C ALA A 81 4.07 2.46 -8.77
N ILE A 82 3.75 2.56 -10.07
CA ILE A 82 3.35 3.82 -10.70
C ILE A 82 2.08 4.38 -10.07
N MET A 83 1.04 3.54 -9.90
CA MET A 83 -0.21 3.97 -9.26
C MET A 83 -0.02 4.43 -7.82
N ALA A 84 0.81 3.72 -7.05
CA ALA A 84 1.12 4.07 -5.67
C ALA A 84 1.87 5.41 -5.59
N ASP A 85 2.87 5.62 -6.45
CA ASP A 85 3.67 6.85 -6.51
C ASP A 85 2.82 8.07 -6.89
N LEU A 86 1.96 7.91 -7.89
CA LEU A 86 1.01 8.95 -8.31
C LEU A 86 0.01 9.29 -7.19
N THR A 87 -0.51 8.27 -6.50
CA THR A 87 -1.44 8.49 -5.37
C THR A 87 -0.76 9.24 -4.23
N LEU A 88 0.46 8.85 -3.87
CA LEU A 88 1.22 9.51 -2.81
C LEU A 88 1.55 10.97 -3.20
N SER A 89 1.96 11.19 -4.46
CA SER A 89 2.21 12.53 -5.00
C SER A 89 0.97 13.42 -4.99
N ASP A 90 -0.21 12.87 -5.30
CA ASP A 90 -1.50 13.59 -5.19
C ASP A 90 -1.80 13.97 -3.74
N TYR A 91 -1.64 13.05 -2.80
CA TYR A 91 -1.82 13.31 -1.36
C TYR A 91 -0.88 14.41 -0.84
N LEU A 92 0.41 14.35 -1.21
CA LEU A 92 1.40 15.35 -0.80
C LEU A 92 1.10 16.74 -1.38
N THR A 93 0.58 16.81 -2.61
CA THR A 93 0.30 18.07 -3.30
C THR A 93 -0.97 18.76 -2.79
N ARG A 94 -1.96 18.01 -2.26
CA ARG A 94 -3.21 18.57 -1.70
C ARG A 94 -3.01 19.57 -0.56
N GLY A 95 -1.89 19.52 0.16
CA GLY A 95 -1.55 20.50 1.20
C GLY A 95 -1.16 21.88 0.67
N SER A 96 -0.90 22.02 -0.63
CA SER A 96 -0.33 23.23 -1.23
C SER A 96 -1.36 24.27 -1.66
N VAL A 97 -2.65 24.08 -1.35
CA VAL A 97 -3.68 25.10 -1.62
C VAL A 97 -3.39 26.31 -0.72
N PRO A 98 -3.10 27.50 -1.29
CA PRO A 98 -2.87 28.70 -0.48
C PRO A 98 -4.10 28.97 0.39
N GLY A 99 -3.92 29.03 1.72
CA GLY A 99 -4.98 29.35 2.67
C GLY A 99 -5.63 30.73 2.46
N THR A 100 -5.12 31.49 1.49
CA THR A 100 -5.68 32.78 1.04
C THR A 100 -7.04 32.65 0.36
N LEU A 101 -7.39 31.46 -0.19
CA LEU A 101 -8.73 31.22 -0.76
C LEU A 101 -9.81 30.87 0.29
N ARG A 102 -9.41 30.53 1.52
CA ARG A 102 -10.35 30.30 2.63
C ARG A 102 -10.87 31.62 3.20
N LYS A 103 -10.03 32.67 3.18
CA LYS A 103 -10.34 34.00 3.73
C LYS A 103 -11.43 34.77 2.96
N SER A 104 -11.75 34.40 1.72
CA SER A 104 -12.75 35.11 0.91
C SER A 104 -14.20 34.63 1.11
N TRP A 105 -14.40 33.47 1.73
CA TRP A 105 -15.73 32.95 2.10
C TRP A 105 -16.07 33.18 3.58
N GLU A 106 -15.30 34.07 4.23
CA GLU A 106 -15.72 34.76 5.45
C GLU A 106 -16.73 35.85 5.06
N HIS A 107 -17.91 35.43 4.60
CA HIS A 107 -19.07 36.31 4.63
C HIS A 107 -19.30 36.62 6.12
N GLY A 108 -19.43 37.90 6.47
CA GLY A 108 -19.74 38.30 7.84
C GLY A 108 -20.87 37.43 8.38
N ALA A 109 -20.69 36.92 9.61
CA ALA A 109 -21.61 36.00 10.25
C ALA A 109 -23.06 36.42 10.01
N TRP A 110 -23.87 35.50 9.49
CA TRP A 110 -25.31 35.68 9.39
C TRP A 110 -25.91 35.49 10.79
N PRO A 111 -26.72 36.43 11.33
CA PRO A 111 -27.33 37.62 10.72
C PRO A 111 -26.37 38.82 10.58
N PRO A 112 -26.53 39.68 9.54
CA PRO A 112 -25.76 40.92 9.48
C PRO A 112 -26.04 41.68 10.76
N THR A 113 -25.01 41.92 11.57
CA THR A 113 -25.15 42.73 12.77
C THR A 113 -25.35 44.16 12.30
N THR A 114 -26.59 44.51 11.96
CA THR A 114 -27.02 45.89 11.76
C THR A 114 -27.07 46.53 13.15
N THR A 115 -25.90 46.76 13.71
CA THR A 115 -25.70 47.68 14.82
C THR A 115 -24.48 48.53 14.51
N GLN A 116 -24.50 49.13 13.31
CA GLN A 116 -23.98 50.50 13.20
C GLN A 116 -24.99 51.40 13.90
N ALA A 117 -24.90 51.47 15.23
CA ALA A 117 -25.50 52.57 15.95
C ALA A 117 -24.76 53.86 15.50
N PRO A 118 -25.46 54.91 15.06
CA PRO A 118 -24.80 56.15 14.67
C PRO A 118 -24.23 56.83 15.92
N ALA A 119 -22.94 56.61 16.17
CA ALA A 119 -22.18 57.39 17.13
C ALA A 119 -21.90 58.78 16.55
N ARG A 120 -22.82 59.70 16.85
CA ARG A 120 -22.60 61.16 17.06
C ARG A 120 -21.95 61.96 15.93
N ALA A 121 -22.74 62.83 15.29
CA ALA A 121 -22.24 64.11 14.75
C ALA A 121 -23.38 65.15 14.67
N ASN A 122 -23.26 66.23 15.47
CA ASN A 122 -24.04 67.49 15.51
C ASN A 122 -25.55 67.36 15.83
N SER A 123 -26.21 68.20 16.62
CA SER A 123 -26.04 69.62 17.03
C SER A 123 -26.23 69.83 18.53
#